data_AF-K1ZUR6-F1
#
_entry.id   AF-K1ZUR6-F1
#
_cell.length_a   1.000
_cell.length_b   1.000
_cell.length_c   1.000
_cell.angle_alpha   90.00
_cell.angle_beta   90.00
_cell.angle_gamma   90.00
#
_symmetry.space_group_name_H-M   'P 1'
#
loop_
_entity.id
_entity.type
_entity.pdbx_description
1 polymer ?
#
loop_
_entity_poly.entity_id
_entity_poly.type
_entity_poly.pdbx_seq_one_letter_code
_entity_poly.pdbx_strand_id
1 'polypeptide(L)'
;MRKISLFFMVLLILNTVPVAFATDVTYQFGEESINTTWTTVTFDEAFSNTPLVFAEIQTENGSHAVQVDLRNVTMTSFQIRLEEDRGRNRGWLDGWHYYEDVNWFAIDPTEYTANDGVEVGSVNYKQLLRSNWGSVIFSETFSDTPLVLALIQTENGTDTVRADIRNLTSTGFEFRLEEDRGRSSTVNSWDGWHTTETVGYIAIDPALDLSPWNILFNTGETTSSWATVCFESDCSDVFVDTPSV
;
A
#
# COMPACT_ATOMS: atom_id res chain seq x y z
N MET A 1 -50.01 -52.22 2.49
CA MET A 1 -49.79 -51.71 1.12
C MET A 1 -48.30 -51.52 0.92
N ARG A 2 -47.72 -52.23 -0.05
CA ARG A 2 -46.36 -52.00 -0.58
C ARG A 2 -46.40 -50.79 -1.53
N LYS A 3 -45.35 -49.97 -1.54
CA LYS A 3 -44.49 -49.72 -2.72
C LYS A 3 -43.39 -48.69 -2.39
N ILE A 4 -42.18 -49.10 -2.73
CA ILE A 4 -40.97 -48.27 -2.88
C ILE A 4 -41.12 -47.42 -4.14
N SER A 5 -40.57 -46.20 -4.17
CA SER A 5 -39.96 -45.69 -5.41
C SER A 5 -38.76 -44.80 -5.09
N LEU A 6 -37.60 -45.30 -5.49
CA LEU A 6 -36.36 -44.59 -5.67
C LEU A 6 -36.52 -43.66 -6.90
N PHE A 7 -36.02 -42.43 -6.85
CA PHE A 7 -35.69 -41.69 -8.07
C PHE A 7 -34.29 -41.11 -7.94
N PHE A 8 -33.41 -41.57 -8.83
CA PHE A 8 -32.06 -41.08 -9.05
C PHE A 8 -32.16 -39.71 -9.73
N MET A 9 -31.45 -38.71 -9.22
CA MET A 9 -31.06 -37.55 -10.03
C MET A 9 -29.58 -37.31 -9.79
N VAL A 10 -28.76 -37.88 -10.68
CA VAL A 10 -27.43 -37.34 -10.94
C VAL A 10 -27.65 -36.17 -11.87
N LEU A 11 -27.52 -34.96 -11.33
CA LEU A 11 -27.28 -33.76 -12.12
C LEU A 11 -26.04 -33.11 -11.53
N LEU A 12 -24.91 -33.39 -12.17
CA LEU A 12 -23.65 -32.72 -11.94
C LEU A 12 -23.79 -31.30 -12.54
N ILE A 13 -24.12 -30.32 -11.72
CA ILE A 13 -23.85 -28.92 -12.03
C ILE A 13 -22.72 -28.52 -11.08
N LEU A 14 -21.55 -28.28 -11.65
CA LEU A 14 -20.50 -27.46 -11.03
C LEU A 14 -21.10 -26.07 -10.86
N ASN A 15 -21.91 -25.88 -9.82
CA ASN A 15 -22.20 -24.56 -9.31
C ASN A 15 -20.94 -24.19 -8.54
N THR A 16 -20.07 -23.40 -9.17
CA THR A 16 -19.22 -22.48 -8.44
C THR A 16 -20.11 -21.83 -7.40
N VAL A 17 -19.91 -22.16 -6.14
CA VAL A 17 -20.51 -21.42 -5.04
C VAL A 17 -20.07 -19.98 -5.31
N PRO A 18 -20.97 -19.02 -5.56
CA PRO A 18 -20.55 -17.64 -5.47
C PRO A 18 -20.02 -17.51 -4.05
N VAL A 19 -18.71 -17.29 -3.92
CA VAL A 19 -18.11 -16.93 -2.64
C VAL A 19 -18.85 -15.66 -2.26
N ALA A 20 -19.78 -15.79 -1.33
CA ALA A 20 -20.43 -14.65 -0.74
C ALA A 20 -19.31 -13.93 0.01
N PHE A 21 -18.81 -12.84 -0.58
CA PHE A 21 -17.88 -11.95 0.09
C PHE A 21 -18.44 -11.59 1.45
N ALA A 22 -17.58 -11.66 2.46
CA ALA A 22 -17.90 -11.25 3.82
C ALA A 22 -18.55 -9.86 3.80
N THR A 23 -19.66 -9.77 4.52
CA THR A 23 -20.47 -8.56 4.71
C THR A 23 -19.68 -7.54 5.53
N ASP A 24 -19.70 -6.29 5.04
CA ASP A 24 -19.19 -5.05 5.64
C ASP A 24 -17.69 -5.02 5.86
N VAL A 25 -16.99 -4.85 4.75
CA VAL A 25 -15.60 -4.45 4.72
C VAL A 25 -15.51 -2.94 4.98
N THR A 26 -14.88 -2.54 6.08
CA THR A 26 -14.70 -1.15 6.48
C THR A 26 -13.42 -0.59 5.87
N TYR A 27 -13.61 0.26 4.87
CA TYR A 27 -12.56 1.09 4.32
C TYR A 27 -13.04 2.54 4.21
N GLN A 28 -12.10 3.47 4.23
CA GLN A 28 -12.33 4.89 3.97
C GLN A 28 -11.23 5.41 3.07
N PHE A 29 -11.54 6.42 2.26
CA PHE A 29 -10.57 7.05 1.38
C PHE A 29 -10.87 8.55 1.31
N GLY A 30 -9.88 9.32 0.87
CA GLY A 30 -10.04 10.76 0.71
C GLY A 30 -8.84 11.37 0.01
N GLU A 31 -8.89 12.69 -0.13
CA GLU A 31 -7.87 13.52 -0.75
C GLU A 31 -7.53 14.65 0.22
N GLU A 32 -6.25 14.97 0.34
CA GLU A 32 -5.75 16.08 1.16
C GLU A 32 -4.73 16.90 0.38
N SER A 33 -4.87 18.22 0.42
CA SER A 33 -3.83 19.13 -0.09
C SER A 33 -2.87 19.47 1.04
N ILE A 34 -1.66 18.91 1.03
CA ILE A 34 -0.70 18.97 2.14
C ILE A 34 0.70 19.41 1.69
N ASN A 35 1.53 19.82 2.65
CA ASN A 35 2.94 20.14 2.44
C ASN A 35 3.82 19.48 3.53
N THR A 36 5.00 20.04 3.81
CA THR A 36 5.92 19.56 4.85
C THR A 36 5.41 19.65 6.30
N THR A 37 4.26 20.29 6.52
CA THR A 37 3.63 20.42 7.83
C THR A 37 2.70 19.26 8.10
N TRP A 38 2.84 18.64 9.28
CA TRP A 38 1.92 17.59 9.75
C TRP A 38 0.46 18.05 9.75
N THR A 39 -0.35 17.37 8.96
CA THR A 39 -1.80 17.55 8.86
C THR A 39 -2.47 16.36 9.53
N THR A 40 -3.50 16.62 10.35
CA THR A 40 -4.33 15.57 10.93
C THR A 40 -5.55 15.35 10.07
N VAL A 41 -5.71 14.12 9.57
CA VAL A 41 -6.87 13.67 8.81
C VAL A 41 -7.76 12.87 9.75
N THR A 42 -9.05 13.20 9.78
CA THR A 42 -10.06 12.52 10.61
C THR A 42 -10.92 11.66 9.71
N PHE A 43 -11.14 10.42 10.12
CA PHE A 43 -12.03 9.50 9.43
C PHE A 43 -13.49 9.95 9.60
N ASP A 44 -14.32 9.75 8.57
CA ASP A 44 -15.75 10.08 8.60
C ASP A 44 -16.46 9.29 9.72
N GLU A 45 -16.05 8.03 9.91
CA GLU A 45 -16.49 7.17 10.99
C GLU A 45 -15.28 6.52 11.69
N ALA A 46 -15.40 6.24 12.99
CA ALA A 46 -14.33 5.57 13.71
C ALA A 46 -14.24 4.08 13.31
N PHE A 47 -13.02 3.59 13.06
CA PHE A 47 -12.75 2.17 12.87
C PHE A 47 -12.88 1.40 14.20
N SER A 48 -13.20 0.11 14.11
CA SER A 48 -13.25 -0.79 15.28
C SER A 48 -11.86 -1.13 15.81
N ASN A 49 -10.87 -1.20 14.92
CA ASN A 49 -9.46 -1.38 15.24
C ASN A 49 -8.62 -0.27 14.60
N THR A 50 -7.35 -0.13 15.00
CA THR A 50 -6.45 0.81 14.31
C THR A 50 -6.28 0.37 12.86
N PRO A 51 -6.67 1.18 11.87
CA PRO A 51 -6.55 0.81 10.46
C PRO A 51 -5.09 0.89 10.01
N LEU A 52 -4.81 0.34 8.83
CA LEU A 52 -3.61 0.67 8.06
C LEU A 52 -3.96 1.74 7.02
N VAL A 53 -3.08 2.70 6.81
CA VAL A 53 -3.26 3.81 5.87
C VAL A 53 -2.23 3.71 4.75
N PHE A 54 -2.70 3.86 3.53
CA PHE A 54 -1.91 3.92 2.30
C PHE A 54 -2.19 5.26 1.65
N ALA A 55 -1.16 5.94 1.18
CA ALA A 55 -1.30 7.27 0.61
C ALA A 55 -0.28 7.47 -0.50
N GLU A 56 -0.67 8.20 -1.53
CA GLU A 56 0.14 8.46 -2.72
C GLU A 56 -0.09 9.89 -3.21
N ILE A 57 1.00 10.56 -3.57
CA ILE A 57 0.98 11.91 -4.11
C ILE A 57 0.40 11.89 -5.54
N GLN A 58 -0.52 12.80 -5.84
CA GLN A 58 -1.26 12.85 -7.12
C GLN A 58 -0.86 14.04 -7.98
N THR A 59 -0.02 14.95 -7.48
CA THR A 59 0.45 16.14 -8.19
C THR A 59 1.96 16.35 -7.98
N GLU A 60 2.57 17.07 -8.92
CA GLU A 60 3.96 17.55 -8.84
C GLU A 60 3.95 19.07 -9.09
N ASN A 61 3.57 19.83 -8.07
CA ASN A 61 3.54 21.29 -8.07
C ASN A 61 4.89 21.90 -7.64
N GLY A 62 5.62 21.19 -6.78
CA GLY A 62 6.97 21.53 -6.36
C GLY A 62 8.05 21.18 -7.38
N SER A 63 9.30 21.49 -7.04
CA SER A 63 10.47 21.16 -7.86
C SER A 63 11.43 20.18 -7.18
N HIS A 64 11.06 19.68 -6.01
CA HIS A 64 11.85 18.75 -5.22
C HIS A 64 11.05 17.47 -5.03
N ALA A 65 11.72 16.32 -5.17
CA ALA A 65 11.07 15.06 -4.91
C ALA A 65 10.64 15.00 -3.44
N VAL A 66 9.44 14.51 -3.20
CA VAL A 66 8.84 14.31 -1.89
C VAL A 66 8.30 12.90 -1.76
N GLN A 67 8.16 12.45 -0.53
CA GLN A 67 7.45 11.22 -0.16
C GLN A 67 6.41 11.52 0.92
N VAL A 68 5.48 10.59 1.13
CA VAL A 68 4.49 10.68 2.21
C VAL A 68 5.06 10.06 3.48
N ASP A 69 4.97 10.79 4.60
CA ASP A 69 5.16 10.23 5.93
C ASP A 69 3.82 10.09 6.66
N LEU A 70 3.68 9.01 7.41
CA LEU A 70 2.54 8.76 8.28
C LEU A 70 2.98 8.61 9.73
N ARG A 71 2.16 9.12 10.65
CA ARG A 71 2.29 8.80 12.08
C ARG A 71 0.96 8.92 12.80
N ASN A 72 0.95 8.48 14.06
CA ASN A 72 -0.20 8.62 14.95
C ASN A 72 -1.50 8.10 14.32
N VAL A 73 -1.43 6.96 13.62
CA VAL A 73 -2.63 6.26 13.12
C VAL A 73 -3.40 5.71 14.32
N THR A 74 -4.66 6.11 14.43
CA THR A 74 -5.60 5.75 15.49
C THR A 74 -6.92 5.29 14.86
N MET A 75 -7.86 4.81 15.66
CA MET A 75 -9.21 4.46 15.18
C MET A 75 -9.98 5.64 14.56
N THR A 76 -9.62 6.89 14.83
CA THR A 76 -10.39 8.08 14.42
C THR A 76 -9.64 9.01 13.48
N SER A 77 -8.33 8.87 13.39
CA SER A 77 -7.48 9.81 12.64
C SER A 77 -6.08 9.28 12.41
N PHE A 78 -5.37 9.89 11.47
CA PHE A 78 -3.93 9.75 11.28
C PHE A 78 -3.29 11.12 11.04
N GLN A 79 -1.96 11.19 11.06
CA GLN A 79 -1.21 12.36 10.64
C GLN A 79 -0.39 12.05 9.40
N ILE A 80 -0.39 13.00 8.47
CA ILE A 80 0.28 12.90 7.18
C ILE A 80 1.04 14.19 6.88
N ARG A 81 2.18 14.08 6.20
CA ARG A 81 2.91 15.22 5.61
C ARG A 81 3.65 14.77 4.35
N LEU A 82 4.13 15.74 3.60
CA LEU A 82 5.21 15.52 2.64
C LEU A 82 6.56 15.60 3.34
N GLU A 83 7.51 14.77 2.93
CA GLU A 83 8.91 14.88 3.31
C GLU A 83 9.77 14.97 2.06
N GLU A 84 10.55 16.04 1.96
CA GLU A 84 11.47 16.25 0.84
C GLU A 84 12.59 15.23 0.88
N ASP A 85 12.95 14.68 -0.29
CA ASP A 85 14.18 13.94 -0.43
C ASP A 85 15.37 14.88 -0.21
N ARG A 86 16.38 14.37 0.49
CA ARG A 86 17.66 15.04 0.71
C ARG A 86 18.38 15.42 -0.58
N GLY A 87 18.08 14.77 -1.71
CA GLY A 87 18.67 15.10 -3.00
C GLY A 87 20.20 15.11 -3.00
N ARG A 88 20.81 15.85 -3.93
CA ARG A 88 22.28 15.88 -4.07
C ARG A 88 23.00 16.67 -2.95
N ASN A 89 22.28 17.39 -2.07
CA ASN A 89 22.82 18.16 -0.94
C ASN A 89 21.70 18.51 0.06
N ARG A 90 22.00 18.71 1.35
CA ARG A 90 21.03 19.04 2.42
C ARG A 90 20.24 20.36 2.26
N GLY A 91 20.36 21.04 1.12
CA GLY A 91 19.68 22.30 0.86
C GLY A 91 18.19 22.15 0.52
N TRP A 92 17.74 20.97 0.09
CA TRP A 92 16.32 20.70 -0.22
C TRP A 92 15.53 20.32 1.03
N LEU A 93 16.17 19.69 2.02
CA LEU A 93 15.59 19.48 3.35
C LEU A 93 15.62 20.77 4.18
N ASP A 94 15.04 21.85 3.67
CA ASP A 94 14.86 23.11 4.40
C ASP A 94 13.53 23.15 5.16
N GLY A 95 12.68 22.13 4.96
CA GLY A 95 11.40 21.96 5.62
C GLY A 95 10.28 22.73 4.93
N TRP A 96 10.46 23.11 3.67
CA TRP A 96 9.46 23.83 2.89
C TRP A 96 9.25 23.18 1.52
N HIS A 97 8.02 22.74 1.26
CA HIS A 97 7.59 22.28 -0.05
C HIS A 97 6.27 22.95 -0.43
N TYR A 98 5.97 23.00 -1.74
CA TYR A 98 4.64 23.37 -2.20
C TYR A 98 3.60 22.35 -1.74
N TYR A 99 2.33 22.78 -1.75
CA TYR A 99 1.23 21.87 -1.52
C TYR A 99 1.11 20.89 -2.68
N GLU A 100 0.94 19.62 -2.36
CA GLU A 100 0.56 18.56 -3.29
C GLU A 100 -0.75 17.94 -2.84
N ASP A 101 -1.56 17.49 -3.80
CA ASP A 101 -2.75 16.72 -3.52
C ASP A 101 -2.34 15.25 -3.31
N VAL A 102 -2.79 14.68 -2.20
CA VAL A 102 -2.44 13.32 -1.77
C VAL A 102 -3.72 12.54 -1.53
N ASN A 103 -3.87 11.45 -2.27
CA ASN A 103 -4.95 10.51 -2.05
C ASN A 103 -4.55 9.51 -0.97
N TRP A 104 -5.49 9.15 -0.10
CA TRP A 104 -5.30 8.17 0.94
C TRP A 104 -6.43 7.15 0.98
N PHE A 105 -6.10 5.96 1.46
CA PHE A 105 -6.98 4.81 1.65
C PHE A 105 -6.65 4.17 3.01
N ALA A 106 -7.66 3.92 3.83
CA ALA A 106 -7.56 3.34 5.15
C ALA A 106 -8.45 2.10 5.27
N ILE A 107 -7.92 1.06 5.91
CA ILE A 107 -8.49 -0.28 5.90
C ILE A 107 -8.33 -0.95 7.27
N ASP A 108 -9.37 -1.58 7.83
CA ASP A 108 -9.24 -2.37 9.07
C ASP A 108 -8.54 -3.70 8.74
N PRO A 109 -7.31 -3.96 9.23
CA PRO A 109 -6.57 -5.18 8.89
C PRO A 109 -7.21 -6.46 9.45
N THR A 110 -8.19 -6.35 10.35
CA THR A 110 -8.82 -7.50 11.02
C THR A 110 -10.03 -8.05 10.28
N GLU A 111 -10.53 -7.34 9.28
CA GLU A 111 -11.74 -7.69 8.54
C GLU A 111 -11.45 -8.49 7.26
N TYR A 112 -10.18 -8.76 6.96
CA TYR A 112 -9.75 -9.47 5.75
C TYR A 112 -9.00 -10.74 6.10
N THR A 113 -9.28 -11.81 5.34
CA THR A 113 -8.51 -13.04 5.41
C THR A 113 -7.97 -13.41 4.04
N ALA A 114 -6.79 -14.02 4.00
CA ALA A 114 -6.17 -14.44 2.73
C ALA A 114 -7.05 -15.40 1.90
N ASN A 115 -7.98 -16.12 2.55
CA ASN A 115 -8.98 -16.96 1.87
C ASN A 115 -9.98 -16.15 1.01
N ASP A 116 -10.12 -14.86 1.29
CA ASP A 116 -10.94 -13.91 0.52
C ASP A 116 -10.16 -13.30 -0.65
N GLY A 117 -8.93 -13.78 -0.91
CA GLY A 117 -8.04 -13.22 -1.92
C GLY A 117 -7.42 -11.88 -1.52
N VAL A 118 -7.53 -11.47 -0.25
CA VAL A 118 -6.92 -10.25 0.29
C VAL A 118 -6.25 -10.57 1.61
N GLU A 119 -5.01 -10.15 1.79
CA GLU A 119 -4.37 -10.12 3.10
C GLU A 119 -3.94 -8.70 3.43
N VAL A 120 -4.26 -8.25 4.64
CA VAL A 120 -3.86 -6.94 5.15
C VAL A 120 -3.09 -7.18 6.45
N GLY A 121 -1.89 -6.63 6.55
CA GLY A 121 -1.03 -6.91 7.70
C GLY A 121 0.01 -5.84 7.94
N SER A 122 0.70 -5.95 9.07
CA SER A 122 1.81 -5.07 9.39
C SER A 122 2.94 -5.79 10.10
N VAL A 123 4.15 -5.25 9.99
CA VAL A 123 5.36 -5.78 10.61
C VAL A 123 6.16 -4.65 11.24
N ASN A 124 6.60 -4.86 12.49
CA ASN A 124 7.57 -3.98 13.13
C ASN A 124 8.98 -4.42 12.72
N TYR A 125 9.72 -3.54 12.07
CA TYR A 125 11.04 -3.87 11.52
C TYR A 125 12.09 -2.84 11.91
N LYS A 126 13.19 -3.33 12.48
CA LYS A 126 14.39 -2.56 12.75
C LYS A 126 15.50 -2.98 11.80
N GLN A 127 16.03 -2.03 11.05
CA GLN A 127 17.12 -2.31 10.12
C GLN A 127 18.47 -2.00 10.75
N LEU A 128 19.35 -2.99 10.84
CA LEU A 128 20.69 -2.76 11.41
C LEU A 128 21.74 -2.42 10.36
N LEU A 129 21.53 -2.86 9.12
CA LEU A 129 22.42 -2.68 7.98
C LEU A 129 21.57 -2.62 6.71
N ARG A 130 22.03 -1.89 5.69
CA ARG A 130 21.35 -1.78 4.38
C ARG A 130 21.09 -3.11 3.67
N SER A 131 21.95 -4.10 3.91
CA SER A 131 21.83 -5.43 3.31
C SER A 131 20.85 -6.33 4.04
N ASN A 132 20.26 -5.88 5.15
CA ASN A 132 19.28 -6.65 5.89
C ASN A 132 17.93 -6.52 5.20
N TRP A 133 17.32 -7.66 4.93
CA TRP A 133 15.97 -7.76 4.41
C TRP A 133 15.11 -8.42 5.48
N GLY A 134 13.95 -7.83 5.75
CA GLY A 134 12.85 -8.47 6.44
C GLY A 134 12.08 -9.35 5.48
N SER A 135 11.28 -10.26 6.03
CA SER A 135 10.39 -11.11 5.25
C SER A 135 8.99 -11.04 5.85
N VAL A 136 8.00 -10.98 4.97
CA VAL A 136 6.60 -11.22 5.29
C VAL A 136 6.23 -12.56 4.67
N ILE A 137 5.65 -13.44 5.49
CA ILE A 137 5.06 -14.70 5.04
C ILE A 137 3.56 -14.53 5.14
N PHE A 138 2.86 -14.74 4.03
CA PHE A 138 1.41 -14.66 4.01
C PHE A 138 0.79 -15.77 4.87
N SER A 139 -0.35 -15.45 5.49
CA SER A 139 -1.12 -16.36 6.33
C SER A 139 -1.61 -17.58 5.57
N GLU A 140 -1.90 -17.42 4.28
CA GLU A 140 -2.22 -18.49 3.33
C GLU A 140 -1.43 -18.30 2.02
N THR A 141 -1.35 -19.34 1.21
CA THR A 141 -0.72 -19.25 -0.13
C THR A 141 -1.73 -18.77 -1.16
N PHE A 142 -1.41 -17.68 -1.86
CA PHE A 142 -2.21 -17.16 -2.97
C PHE A 142 -2.17 -18.11 -4.19
N SER A 143 -3.22 -18.06 -5.02
CA SER A 143 -3.31 -18.85 -6.26
C SER A 143 -2.19 -18.51 -7.25
N ASP A 144 -1.92 -17.21 -7.33
CA ASP A 144 -0.93 -16.57 -8.19
C ASP A 144 -0.07 -15.62 -7.34
N THR A 145 0.95 -15.01 -7.94
CA THR A 145 1.71 -13.95 -7.25
C THR A 145 0.78 -12.76 -7.00
N PRO A 146 0.52 -12.36 -5.74
CA PRO A 146 -0.40 -11.27 -5.44
C PRO A 146 0.19 -9.92 -5.83
N LEU A 147 -0.66 -8.90 -5.92
CA LEU A 147 -0.24 -7.50 -5.92
C LEU A 147 0.03 -7.07 -4.49
N VAL A 148 1.13 -6.36 -4.25
CA VAL A 148 1.49 -5.87 -2.92
C VAL A 148 1.71 -4.37 -2.94
N LEU A 149 1.00 -3.68 -2.05
CA LEU A 149 1.31 -2.31 -1.64
C LEU A 149 1.89 -2.36 -0.24
N ALA A 150 2.92 -1.55 0.04
CA ALA A 150 3.45 -1.38 1.38
C ALA A 150 3.77 0.09 1.66
N LEU A 151 3.45 0.53 2.87
CA LEU A 151 3.74 1.89 3.32
C LEU A 151 4.09 1.88 4.81
N ILE A 152 5.04 2.72 5.19
CA ILE A 152 5.44 2.89 6.58
C ILE A 152 4.33 3.65 7.32
N GLN A 153 3.89 3.11 8.46
CA GLN A 153 2.75 3.60 9.26
C GLN A 153 3.18 4.51 10.42
N THR A 154 4.48 4.66 10.61
CA THR A 154 5.10 5.37 11.72
C THR A 154 6.28 6.22 11.25
N GLU A 155 6.62 7.23 12.04
CA GLU A 155 7.77 8.10 11.85
C GLU A 155 8.55 8.16 13.18
N ASN A 156 9.26 7.06 13.49
CA ASN A 156 10.05 6.93 14.73
C ASN A 156 11.52 7.33 14.52
N GLY A 157 12.01 7.23 13.28
CA GLY A 157 13.32 7.66 12.82
C GLY A 157 13.40 9.16 12.57
N THR A 158 14.55 9.60 12.06
CA THR A 158 14.79 10.98 11.61
C THR A 158 15.23 11.03 10.15
N ASP A 159 15.30 9.87 9.51
CA ASP A 159 16.00 9.64 8.27
C ASP A 159 14.94 9.30 7.23
N THR A 160 14.90 10.08 6.15
CA THR A 160 13.97 9.88 5.02
C THR A 160 14.05 8.44 4.53
N VAL A 161 12.95 7.70 4.58
CA VAL A 161 12.94 6.26 4.32
C VAL A 161 11.68 5.79 3.61
N ARG A 162 11.81 4.75 2.79
CA ARG A 162 10.69 4.09 2.10
C ARG A 162 10.75 2.58 2.25
N ALA A 163 9.59 1.92 2.14
CA ALA A 163 9.53 0.48 2.02
C ALA A 163 10.01 0.06 0.62
N ASP A 164 11.05 -0.77 0.55
CA ASP A 164 11.60 -1.34 -0.69
C ASP A 164 11.31 -2.84 -0.70
N ILE A 165 10.50 -3.30 -1.66
CA ILE A 165 10.03 -4.70 -1.77
C ILE A 165 10.81 -5.44 -2.86
N ARG A 166 11.11 -6.72 -2.61
CA ARG A 166 11.59 -7.66 -3.64
C ARG A 166 11.12 -9.08 -3.37
N ASN A 167 11.47 -9.99 -4.29
CA ASN A 167 11.25 -11.43 -4.13
C ASN A 167 9.80 -11.78 -3.76
N LEU A 168 8.85 -11.08 -4.38
CA LEU A 168 7.42 -11.33 -4.21
C LEU A 168 7.05 -12.66 -4.86
N THR A 169 6.38 -13.51 -4.09
CA THR A 169 5.90 -14.85 -4.47
C THR A 169 4.48 -15.03 -3.95
N SER A 170 3.81 -16.12 -4.32
CA SER A 170 2.49 -16.46 -3.77
C SER A 170 2.48 -16.76 -2.26
N THR A 171 3.65 -16.89 -1.63
CA THR A 171 3.78 -17.21 -0.19
C THR A 171 4.30 -16.05 0.66
N GLY A 172 4.73 -14.96 0.05
CA GLY A 172 5.31 -13.83 0.78
C GLY A 172 6.24 -12.97 -0.06
N PHE A 173 6.86 -11.99 0.59
CA PHE A 173 7.83 -11.08 0.00
C PHE A 173 8.93 -10.70 0.99
N GLU A 174 10.02 -10.17 0.44
CA GLU A 174 11.06 -9.52 1.24
C GLU A 174 10.91 -8.01 1.15
N PHE A 175 11.24 -7.31 2.22
CA PHE A 175 11.28 -5.86 2.23
C PHE A 175 12.45 -5.33 3.04
N ARG A 176 12.73 -4.05 2.90
CA ARG A 176 13.65 -3.31 3.76
C ARG A 176 13.24 -1.85 3.85
N LEU A 177 13.89 -1.11 4.75
CA LEU A 177 13.75 0.33 4.90
C LEU A 177 14.89 0.99 4.11
N GLU A 178 14.59 1.48 2.90
CA GLU A 178 15.59 2.12 2.04
C GLU A 178 15.63 3.62 2.27
N GLU A 179 16.72 4.09 2.86
CA GLU A 179 16.95 5.51 3.10
C GLU A 179 17.54 6.20 1.86
N ASP A 180 17.14 7.43 1.57
CA ASP A 180 17.70 8.14 0.42
C ASP A 180 19.16 8.57 0.67
N ARG A 181 20.06 7.95 -0.09
CA ARG A 181 21.48 8.31 -0.07
C ARG A 181 21.67 9.60 -0.85
N GLY A 182 21.41 10.71 -0.18
CA GLY A 182 21.85 12.01 -0.68
C GLY A 182 23.32 11.97 -1.12
N ARG A 183 23.68 12.73 -2.15
CA ARG A 183 24.98 12.59 -2.81
C ARG A 183 26.14 13.13 -1.94
N SER A 184 26.76 12.31 -1.10
CA SER A 184 28.14 12.60 -0.66
C SER A 184 28.90 11.44 -0.01
N SER A 185 30.16 11.30 -0.42
CA SER A 185 31.25 10.58 0.28
C SER A 185 31.83 11.37 1.46
N THR A 186 31.18 12.45 1.88
CA THR A 186 31.52 13.24 3.06
C THR A 186 30.26 13.59 3.84
N VAL A 187 30.22 13.11 5.08
CA VAL A 187 29.30 13.45 6.19
C VAL A 187 27.83 12.99 6.02
N ASN A 188 27.45 12.01 6.85
CA ASN A 188 26.08 11.54 7.08
C ASN A 188 25.36 10.98 5.84
N SER A 189 26.01 10.12 5.04
CA SER A 189 25.24 9.19 4.20
C SER A 189 24.52 8.23 5.13
N TRP A 190 23.20 8.07 5.01
CA TRP A 190 22.48 7.09 5.80
C TRP A 190 23.16 5.72 5.61
N ASP A 191 23.56 5.13 6.74
CA ASP A 191 24.45 3.98 6.81
C ASP A 191 23.67 2.66 6.63
N GLY A 192 22.36 2.76 6.38
CA GLY A 192 21.43 1.66 6.28
C GLY A 192 20.99 1.13 7.64
N TRP A 193 21.42 1.73 8.74
CA TRP A 193 20.82 1.51 10.03
C TRP A 193 19.59 2.42 10.14
N HIS A 194 18.44 1.84 10.43
CA HIS A 194 17.22 2.59 10.71
C HIS A 194 16.58 2.04 11.99
N THR A 195 15.99 2.93 12.79
CA THR A 195 15.23 2.51 13.96
C THR A 195 13.99 1.71 13.57
N THR A 196 13.30 1.14 14.56
CA THR A 196 12.09 0.35 14.33
C THR A 196 10.99 1.22 13.74
N GLU A 197 10.45 0.80 12.59
CA GLU A 197 9.19 1.32 12.04
C GLU A 197 8.16 0.20 11.90
N THR A 198 6.87 0.57 11.89
CA THR A 198 5.78 -0.31 11.49
C THR A 198 5.57 -0.15 9.98
N VAL A 199 5.71 -1.23 9.22
CA VAL A 199 5.38 -1.28 7.79
C VAL A 199 4.04 -1.99 7.63
N GLY A 200 3.05 -1.31 7.07
CA GLY A 200 1.77 -1.89 6.68
C GLY A 200 1.82 -2.39 5.25
N TYR A 201 1.10 -3.46 4.94
CA TYR A 201 0.95 -4.00 3.59
C TYR A 201 -0.47 -4.46 3.30
N ILE A 202 -0.84 -4.42 2.02
CA ILE A 202 -2.01 -5.09 1.45
C ILE A 202 -1.51 -6.00 0.34
N ALA A 203 -1.91 -7.27 0.36
CA ALA A 203 -1.71 -8.24 -0.70
C ALA A 203 -3.06 -8.63 -1.31
N ILE A 204 -3.20 -8.59 -2.64
CA ILE A 204 -4.46 -8.86 -3.35
C ILE A 204 -4.20 -9.91 -4.43
N ASP A 205 -5.02 -10.96 -4.47
CA ASP A 205 -5.03 -11.92 -5.57
C ASP A 205 -5.40 -11.18 -6.88
N PRO A 206 -4.56 -11.23 -7.93
CA PRO A 206 -4.84 -10.50 -9.16
C PRO A 206 -6.12 -10.96 -9.87
N ALA A 207 -6.65 -12.14 -9.54
CA ALA A 207 -7.91 -12.66 -10.08
C ALA A 207 -9.16 -12.20 -9.30
N LEU A 208 -8.98 -11.46 -8.20
CA LEU A 208 -10.09 -11.01 -7.37
C LEU A 208 -10.92 -9.93 -8.07
N ASP A 209 -12.24 -10.10 -8.13
CA ASP A 209 -13.14 -9.05 -8.61
C ASP A 209 -13.53 -8.10 -7.47
N LEU A 210 -12.90 -6.93 -7.45
CA LEU A 210 -13.16 -5.86 -6.48
C LEU A 210 -14.19 -4.82 -6.98
N SER A 211 -14.75 -4.98 -8.18
CA SER A 211 -15.77 -4.09 -8.72
C SER A 211 -17.03 -3.96 -7.86
N PRO A 212 -17.47 -4.99 -7.07
CA PRO A 212 -18.57 -4.82 -6.13
C PRO A 212 -18.30 -3.78 -5.03
N TRP A 213 -17.04 -3.43 -4.79
CA TRP A 213 -16.62 -2.38 -3.86
C TRP A 213 -16.22 -1.08 -4.58
N ASN A 214 -16.55 -0.94 -5.87
CA ASN A 214 -16.14 0.16 -6.75
C ASN A 214 -14.61 0.33 -6.82
N ILE A 215 -13.85 -0.74 -6.61
CA ILE A 215 -12.40 -0.72 -6.74
C ILE A 215 -12.05 -1.40 -8.06
N LEU A 216 -11.39 -0.65 -8.94
CA LEU A 216 -10.76 -1.18 -10.14
C LEU A 216 -9.25 -1.23 -9.90
N PHE A 217 -8.62 -2.33 -10.28
CA PHE A 217 -7.17 -2.42 -10.28
C PHE A 217 -6.70 -3.07 -11.58
N ASN A 218 -5.49 -2.69 -11.99
CA ASN A 218 -4.79 -3.35 -13.09
C ASN A 218 -3.30 -3.41 -12.73
N THR A 219 -2.58 -4.26 -13.44
CA THR A 219 -1.17 -4.57 -13.20
C THR A 219 -0.40 -4.40 -14.49
N GLY A 220 0.85 -3.98 -14.37
CA GLY A 220 1.72 -3.82 -15.52
C GLY A 220 3.17 -3.83 -15.08
N GLU A 221 4.02 -4.41 -15.92
CA GLU A 221 5.46 -4.26 -15.77
C GLU A 221 5.91 -3.07 -16.61
N THR A 222 6.67 -2.17 -15.97
CA THR A 222 7.27 -1.04 -16.64
C THR A 222 8.79 -1.04 -16.47
N THR A 223 9.46 -0.20 -17.26
CA THR A 223 10.88 0.09 -17.14
C THR A 223 11.06 1.57 -16.84
N SER A 224 12.24 2.14 -17.05
CA SER A 224 12.43 3.59 -17.09
C SER A 224 11.78 4.27 -18.31
N SER A 225 10.77 3.64 -18.92
CA SER A 225 10.06 4.10 -20.10
C SER A 225 8.58 4.22 -19.77
N TRP A 226 7.91 5.17 -20.40
CA TRP A 226 6.47 5.33 -20.27
C TRP A 226 5.71 4.06 -20.64
N ALA A 227 4.76 3.68 -19.78
CA ALA A 227 3.79 2.62 -20.03
C ALA A 227 2.38 3.18 -19.82
N THR A 228 1.43 2.73 -20.64
CA THR A 228 0.02 3.05 -20.45
C THR A 228 -0.62 1.92 -19.66
N VAL A 229 -1.22 2.26 -18.51
CA VAL A 229 -2.07 1.35 -17.74
C VAL A 229 -3.52 1.73 -18.05
N CYS A 230 -4.31 0.76 -18.48
CA CYS A 230 -5.72 0.97 -18.85
C CYS A 230 -6.62 0.22 -17.87
N PHE A 231 -7.74 0.78 -17.47
CA PHE A 231 -8.70 0.08 -16.60
C PHE A 231 -9.86 -0.40 -17.45
N GLU A 232 -10.29 -1.66 -17.28
CA GLU A 232 -11.38 -2.26 -18.08
C GLU A 232 -11.23 -2.10 -19.61
N SER A 233 -10.00 -2.09 -20.12
CA SER A 233 -9.66 -1.78 -21.53
C SER A 233 -9.97 -0.34 -22.00
N ASP A 234 -10.39 0.53 -21.10
CA ASP A 234 -10.46 1.97 -21.30
C ASP A 234 -9.11 2.61 -20.95
N CYS A 235 -8.53 3.30 -21.92
CA CYS A 235 -7.27 4.04 -21.78
C CYS A 235 -7.50 5.55 -21.95
N SER A 236 -8.75 6.01 -21.90
CA SER A 236 -9.10 7.42 -22.10
C SER A 236 -8.75 8.29 -20.90
N ASP A 237 -8.80 7.73 -19.69
CA ASP A 237 -8.33 8.35 -18.46
C ASP A 237 -6.87 7.98 -18.21
N VAL A 238 -5.96 8.84 -18.66
CA VAL A 238 -4.54 8.65 -18.39
C VAL A 238 -4.18 9.37 -17.10
N PHE A 239 -4.07 8.64 -16.00
CA PHE A 239 -3.28 9.10 -14.85
C PHE A 239 -1.82 9.05 -15.26
N VAL A 240 -1.33 10.19 -15.76
CA VAL A 240 0.10 10.41 -15.96
C VAL A 240 0.53 11.20 -14.75
N ASP A 241 1.35 10.61 -13.88
CA ASP A 241 2.33 11.39 -13.15
C ASP A 241 3.20 12.05 -14.23
N THR A 242 2.81 13.24 -14.70
CA THR A 242 3.62 13.99 -15.67
C THR A 242 4.72 14.67 -14.86
N PRO A 243 5.98 14.20 -14.90
CA PRO A 243 7.07 14.98 -14.36
C PRO A 243 7.08 16.31 -15.09
N SER A 244 7.08 17.39 -14.34
CA SER A 244 7.26 18.71 -14.91
C SER A 244 8.65 18.79 -15.54
N VAL A 245 8.69 19.35 -16.76
CA VAL A 245 9.90 19.61 -17.56
C VAL A 245 10.83 20.63 -16.93
#